data_AF-A0A967TJJ2-F1
#
_entry.id   AF-A0A967TJJ2-F1
#
_cell.length_a   1.000
_cell.length_b   1.000
_cell.length_c   1.000
_cell.angle_alpha   90.00
_cell.angle_beta   90.00
_cell.angle_gamma   90.00
#
_symmetry.space_group_name_H-M   'P 1'
#
loop_
_entity.id
_entity.type
_entity.pdbx_description
1 polymer ?
#
loop_
_entity_poly.entity_id
_entity_poly.type
_entity_poly.pdbx_seq_one_letter_code
_entity_poly.pdbx_strand_id
1 'polypeptide(L)'
;MSREGGTYVVVRSDSTWTVDGAAADGGEVSSLLRELSSLSASGFAPDTASLGEPARRIVVVGQAGDTLTVLSAHRGEGSTFRITAGDDPEVYEISSYRVDRLTPDRESLRGSEGSGG
;
A
#
# COMPACT_ATOMS: atom_id res chain seq x y z
N MET A 1 5.87 1.09 -4.47
CA MET A 1 4.68 1.76 -3.90
C MET A 1 4.74 3.23 -4.29
N SER A 2 3.61 3.86 -4.63
CA SER A 2 3.55 5.28 -5.01
C SER A 2 2.40 6.03 -4.33
N ARG A 3 2.64 7.32 -4.02
CA ARG A 3 1.74 8.28 -3.38
C ARG A 3 2.12 9.71 -3.81
N GLU A 4 1.26 10.71 -3.57
CA GLU A 4 1.62 12.14 -3.58
C GLU A 4 2.84 12.41 -2.68
N GLY A 5 4.04 12.46 -3.27
CA GLY A 5 5.32 12.49 -2.55
C GLY A 5 6.41 11.60 -3.17
N GLY A 6 6.03 10.67 -4.06
CA GLY A 6 6.98 9.89 -4.86
C GLY A 6 6.70 8.38 -4.86
N THR A 7 7.66 7.63 -5.38
CA THR A 7 7.66 6.17 -5.39
C THR A 7 8.80 5.65 -4.54
N TYR A 8 8.55 4.61 -3.74
CA TYR A 8 9.57 3.91 -2.97
C TYR A 8 9.35 2.40 -3.03
N VAL A 9 10.40 1.64 -2.74
CA VAL A 9 10.40 0.16 -2.77
C VAL A 9 10.77 -0.38 -1.40
N VAL A 10 9.98 -1.34 -0.92
CA VAL A 10 10.24 -2.07 0.31
C VAL A 10 10.68 -3.48 -0.05
N VAL A 11 11.89 -3.87 0.34
CA VAL A 11 12.50 -5.17 -0.02
C VAL A 11 12.92 -5.89 1.24
N ARG A 12 12.63 -7.20 1.30
CA ARG A 12 13.17 -8.08 2.33
C ARG A 12 14.51 -8.64 1.86
N SER A 13 15.53 -8.48 2.69
CA SER A 13 16.85 -9.11 2.51
C SER A 13 17.12 -9.98 3.73
N ASP A 14 17.21 -11.30 3.53
CA ASP A 14 17.30 -12.28 4.61
C ASP A 14 16.18 -12.13 5.66
N SER A 15 16.52 -11.58 6.82
CA SER A 15 15.61 -11.34 7.95
C SER A 15 15.30 -9.87 8.20
N THR A 16 15.82 -8.94 7.40
CA THR A 16 15.60 -7.50 7.57
C THR A 16 14.86 -6.91 6.38
N TRP A 17 14.23 -5.76 6.60
CA TRP A 17 13.55 -5.01 5.55
C TRP A 17 14.33 -3.74 5.24
N THR A 18 14.26 -3.31 3.99
CA THR A 18 14.85 -2.06 3.51
C THR A 18 13.83 -1.23 2.75
N VAL A 19 13.97 0.11 2.82
CA VAL A 19 13.19 1.09 2.05
C VAL A 19 14.14 1.89 1.17
N ASP A 20 14.06 1.68 -0.14
CA ASP A 20 15.01 2.19 -1.14
C ASP A 20 16.48 1.89 -0.75
N GLY A 21 16.73 0.68 -0.26
CA GLY A 21 18.06 0.21 0.15
C GLY A 21 18.54 0.67 1.54
N ALA A 22 17.83 1.59 2.20
CA ALA A 22 18.10 1.96 3.59
C ALA A 22 17.40 1.01 4.56
N ALA A 23 17.93 0.82 5.78
CA ALA A 23 17.27 0.01 6.80
C ALA A 23 15.84 0.51 7.08
N ALA A 24 14.89 -0.43 7.18
CA ALA A 24 13.51 -0.14 7.53
C ALA A 24 13.27 -0.42 9.03
N ASP A 25 12.26 0.25 9.59
CA ASP A 25 11.66 -0.15 10.85
C ASP A 25 10.86 -1.45 10.63
N GLY A 26 11.37 -2.54 11.18
CA GLY A 26 10.75 -3.86 11.03
C GLY A 26 9.36 -3.96 11.67
N GLY A 27 9.07 -3.16 12.70
CA GLY A 27 7.75 -3.09 13.33
C GLY A 27 6.72 -2.42 12.44
N GLU A 28 7.09 -1.30 11.82
CA GLU A 28 6.24 -0.57 10.87
C GLU A 28 5.98 -1.41 9.61
N VAL A 29 7.01 -2.04 9.05
CA VAL A 29 6.84 -2.94 7.89
C VAL A 29 5.96 -4.14 8.25
N SER A 30 6.12 -4.71 9.44
CA SER A 30 5.26 -5.82 9.91
C SER A 30 3.80 -5.39 10.08
N SER A 31 3.55 -4.15 10.50
CA SER A 31 2.20 -3.59 10.58
C SER A 31 1.59 -3.37 9.20
N LEU A 32 2.36 -2.85 8.24
CA LEU A 32 1.92 -2.73 6.84
C LEU A 32 1.55 -4.10 6.23
N LEU A 33 2.40 -5.11 6.40
CA LEU A 33 2.13 -6.45 5.87
C LEU A 33 0.90 -7.09 6.52
N ARG A 34 0.69 -6.84 7.82
CA ARG A 34 -0.54 -7.27 8.51
C ARG A 34 -1.77 -6.62 7.91
N GLU A 35 -1.75 -5.32 7.66
CA GLU A 35 -2.88 -4.61 7.01
C GLU A 35 -3.15 -5.12 5.59
N LEU A 36 -2.11 -5.46 4.81
CA LEU A 36 -2.29 -6.10 3.50
C LEU A 36 -2.92 -7.49 3.63
N SER A 37 -2.50 -8.29 4.60
CA SER A 37 -3.00 -9.65 4.81
C SER A 37 -4.44 -9.71 5.34
N SER A 38 -4.88 -8.68 6.07
CA SER A 38 -6.22 -8.55 6.65
C SER A 38 -7.12 -7.62 5.85
N LEU A 39 -6.69 -7.24 4.64
CA LEU A 39 -7.39 -6.26 3.83
C LEU A 39 -8.79 -6.77 3.48
N SER A 40 -9.80 -6.04 3.94
CA SER A 40 -11.19 -6.24 3.56
C SER A 40 -11.75 -5.00 2.88
N ALA A 41 -12.64 -5.20 1.92
CA ALA A 41 -13.44 -4.11 1.37
C ALA A 41 -14.59 -3.77 2.30
N SER A 42 -14.99 -2.50 2.34
CA SER A 42 -16.25 -2.10 2.97
C SER A 42 -17.46 -2.48 2.12
N GLY A 43 -17.26 -2.67 0.81
CA GLY A 43 -18.27 -3.06 -0.15
C GLY A 43 -17.77 -2.94 -1.59
N PHE A 44 -18.69 -3.13 -2.54
CA PHE A 44 -18.45 -2.93 -3.98
C PHE A 44 -18.86 -1.52 -4.38
N ALA A 45 -18.06 -0.89 -5.25
CA ALA A 45 -18.42 0.38 -5.83
C ALA A 45 -19.55 0.17 -6.87
N PRO A 46 -20.67 0.91 -6.77
CA PRO A 46 -21.83 0.71 -7.64
C PRO A 46 -21.63 1.22 -9.08
N ASP A 47 -20.62 2.06 -9.30
CA ASP A 47 -20.30 2.64 -10.60
C ASP A 47 -18.79 2.56 -10.86
N THR A 48 -18.41 1.84 -11.93
CA THR A 48 -17.02 1.64 -12.37
C THR A 48 -16.62 2.59 -13.50
N ALA A 49 -17.47 3.57 -13.86
CA ALA A 49 -17.19 4.52 -14.92
C ALA A 49 -15.79 5.14 -14.79
N SER A 50 -14.98 4.89 -15.82
CA SER A 50 -13.57 5.28 -16.03
C SER A 50 -12.89 5.90 -14.80
N LEU A 51 -12.43 5.02 -13.91
CA LEU A 51 -11.49 5.41 -12.86
C LEU A 51 -10.30 6.11 -13.54
N GLY A 52 -10.09 7.40 -13.22
CA GLY A 52 -8.95 8.17 -13.73
C GLY A 52 -7.62 7.63 -13.20
N GLU A 53 -6.56 8.44 -13.25
CA GLU A 53 -5.26 8.01 -12.70
C GLU A 53 -5.36 7.68 -11.20
N PRO A 54 -4.72 6.58 -10.74
CA PRO A 54 -4.74 6.22 -9.33
C PRO A 54 -3.93 7.23 -8.53
N ALA A 55 -4.51 7.70 -7.42
CA ALA A 55 -3.82 8.57 -6.47
C ALA A 55 -2.70 7.83 -5.75
N ARG A 56 -2.86 6.51 -5.54
CA ARG A 56 -1.84 5.67 -4.89
C ARG A 56 -1.79 4.28 -5.52
N ARG A 57 -0.62 3.66 -5.50
CA ARG A 57 -0.43 2.33 -6.09
C ARG A 57 0.52 1.47 -5.26
N ILE A 58 0.15 0.21 -5.10
CA ILE A 58 0.96 -0.82 -4.44
C ILE A 58 1.18 -1.92 -5.46
N VAL A 59 2.44 -2.33 -5.63
CA VAL A 59 2.80 -3.50 -6.43
C VAL A 59 3.36 -4.51 -5.45
N VAL A 60 2.70 -5.65 -5.33
CA VAL A 60 3.12 -6.75 -4.47
C VAL A 60 3.89 -7.74 -5.33
N VAL A 61 5.14 -7.98 -4.98
CA VAL A 61 6.05 -8.85 -5.72
C VAL A 61 6.38 -10.07 -4.86
N GLY A 62 6.27 -11.25 -5.45
CA GLY A 62 6.62 -12.52 -4.84
C GLY A 62 8.13 -12.71 -4.74
N GLN A 63 8.54 -13.74 -3.99
CA GLN A 63 9.96 -14.06 -3.80
C GLN A 63 10.68 -14.39 -5.11
N ALA A 64 9.97 -14.92 -6.11
CA ALA A 64 10.55 -15.25 -7.42
C ALA A 64 10.66 -14.02 -8.36
N GLY A 65 10.22 -12.84 -7.91
CA GLY A 65 10.19 -11.61 -8.71
C GLY A 65 8.93 -11.44 -9.56
N ASP A 66 7.98 -12.37 -9.47
CA ASP A 66 6.66 -12.30 -10.10
C ASP A 66 5.76 -11.28 -9.40
N THR A 67 4.94 -10.56 -10.16
CA THR A 67 3.95 -9.65 -9.57
C THR A 67 2.74 -10.47 -9.11
N LEU A 68 2.50 -10.48 -7.80
CA LEU A 68 1.35 -11.19 -7.20
C LEU A 68 0.06 -10.40 -7.39
N THR A 69 0.11 -9.08 -7.18
CA THR A 69 -1.02 -8.19 -7.44
C THR A 69 -0.57 -6.73 -7.54
N VAL A 70 -1.41 -5.92 -8.17
CA VAL A 70 -1.29 -4.47 -8.17
C VAL A 70 -2.56 -3.89 -7.57
N LEU A 71 -2.45 -3.19 -6.45
CA LEU A 71 -3.55 -2.42 -5.88
C LEU A 71 -3.45 -0.98 -6.37
N SER A 72 -4.49 -0.50 -7.04
CA SER A 72 -4.58 0.90 -7.48
C SER A 72 -5.71 1.59 -6.74
N ALA A 73 -5.40 2.65 -6.00
CA ALA A 73 -6.34 3.42 -5.19
C ALA A 73 -6.70 4.73 -5.88
N HIS A 74 -7.96 4.87 -6.23
CA HIS A 74 -8.54 6.04 -6.89
C HIS A 74 -9.38 6.80 -5.86
N ARG A 75 -9.37 8.13 -5.93
CA ARG A 75 -10.14 8.93 -4.97
C ARG A 75 -11.63 8.71 -5.20
N GLY A 76 -12.33 8.29 -4.14
CA GLY A 76 -13.77 8.11 -4.13
C GLY A 76 -14.49 9.38 -3.65
N GLU A 77 -15.75 9.21 -3.27
CA GLU A 77 -16.54 10.28 -2.67
C GLU A 77 -16.24 10.40 -1.17
N GLY A 78 -16.24 11.63 -0.65
CA GLY A 78 -15.97 11.89 0.78
C GLY A 78 -14.62 11.33 1.24
N SER A 79 -14.66 10.41 2.21
CA SER A 79 -13.49 9.81 2.85
C SER A 79 -13.23 8.36 2.39
N THR A 80 -13.67 7.99 1.18
CA THR A 80 -13.41 6.66 0.61
C THR A 80 -12.46 6.72 -0.59
N PHE A 81 -11.89 5.56 -0.89
CA PHE A 81 -11.15 5.26 -2.10
C PHE A 81 -11.80 4.07 -2.79
N ARG A 82 -11.74 4.09 -4.12
CA ARG A 82 -12.06 2.95 -4.97
C ARG A 82 -10.78 2.19 -5.27
N ILE A 83 -10.76 0.90 -5.00
CA ILE A 83 -9.59 0.03 -5.18
C ILE A 83 -9.86 -0.95 -6.32
N THR A 84 -8.91 -1.04 -7.25
CA THR A 84 -8.80 -2.16 -8.20
C THR A 84 -7.63 -3.05 -7.80
N ALA A 85 -7.76 -4.36 -8.04
CA ALA A 85 -6.77 -5.35 -7.62
C ALA A 85 -6.39 -6.28 -8.78
N GLY A 86 -5.21 -6.09 -9.35
CA GLY A 86 -4.74 -6.87 -10.49
C GLY A 86 -5.71 -6.76 -11.68
N ASP A 87 -6.12 -7.92 -12.22
CA ASP A 87 -7.09 -8.04 -13.31
C ASP A 87 -8.52 -8.30 -12.81
N ASP A 88 -8.79 -8.17 -11.51
CA ASP A 88 -10.13 -8.34 -10.96
C ASP A 88 -11.08 -7.27 -11.54
N PRO A 89 -12.20 -7.66 -12.16
CA PRO A 89 -13.14 -6.70 -12.74
C PRO A 89 -13.92 -5.92 -11.69
N GLU A 90 -13.91 -6.34 -10.43
CA GLU A 90 -14.61 -5.68 -9.34
C GLU A 90 -13.84 -4.46 -8.83
N VAL A 91 -14.59 -3.43 -8.46
CA VAL A 91 -14.06 -2.24 -7.80
C VAL A 91 -14.55 -2.22 -6.37
N TYR A 92 -13.63 -2.13 -5.43
CA TYR A 92 -13.92 -2.18 -4.01
C TYR A 92 -13.90 -0.79 -3.39
N GLU A 93 -14.75 -0.51 -2.41
CA GLU A 93 -14.65 0.69 -1.60
C GLU A 93 -13.91 0.43 -0.29
N ILE A 94 -12.94 1.30 0.02
CA ILE A 94 -12.13 1.26 1.24
C ILE A 94 -12.02 2.66 1.83
N SER A 95 -11.99 2.78 3.15
CA SER A 95 -11.81 4.08 3.81
C SER A 95 -10.42 4.68 3.56
N SER A 96 -10.33 6.01 3.53
CA SER A 96 -9.07 6.74 3.40
C SER A 96 -8.05 6.32 4.46
N TYR A 97 -8.48 6.14 5.71
CA TYR A 97 -7.65 5.67 6.82
C TYR A 97 -6.96 4.32 6.50
N ARG A 98 -7.69 3.38 5.92
CA ARG A 98 -7.11 2.08 5.56
C ARG A 98 -6.15 2.23 4.38
N VAL A 99 -6.47 3.06 3.39
CA VAL A 99 -5.53 3.39 2.30
C VAL A 99 -4.25 4.05 2.81
N ASP A 100 -4.33 4.96 3.78
CA ASP A 100 -3.15 5.55 4.44
C ASP A 100 -2.25 4.51 5.08
N ARG A 101 -2.84 3.49 5.73
CA ARG A 101 -2.07 2.40 6.35
C ARG A 101 -1.49 1.41 5.35
N LEU A 102 -2.12 1.25 4.19
CA LEU A 102 -1.60 0.43 3.09
C LEU A 102 -0.52 1.16 2.28
N THR A 103 -0.54 2.49 2.31
CA THR A 103 0.45 3.35 1.64
C THR A 103 1.05 4.37 2.61
N PRO A 104 1.80 3.91 3.63
CA PRO A 104 2.44 4.79 4.59
C PRO A 104 3.43 5.74 3.88
N ASP A 105 3.91 6.76 4.58
CA ASP A 105 5.01 7.56 4.05
C ASP A 105 6.31 6.78 4.08
N ARG A 106 7.22 7.08 3.12
CA ARG A 106 8.55 6.44 3.08
C ARG A 106 9.28 6.60 4.42
N GLU A 107 9.20 7.79 5.01
CA GLU A 107 9.90 8.13 6.24
C GLU A 107 9.34 7.37 7.45
N SER A 108 8.04 7.11 7.52
CA SER A 108 7.47 6.35 8.64
C SER A 108 7.95 4.89 8.63
N LEU A 109 8.19 4.32 7.45
CA LEU A 109 8.73 2.95 7.32
C LEU A 109 10.22 2.83 7.62
N ARG A 110 10.97 3.93 7.65
CA ARG A 110 12.39 3.92 8.03
C ARG A 110 12.60 3.99 9.54
N GLY A 111 11.55 4.38 10.28
CA GLY A 111 11.62 4.67 11.70
C GLY A 111 12.31 6.00 11.97
N SER A 112 12.05 6.57 13.14
CA SER A 112 12.88 7.64 13.68
C SER A 112 14.20 7.04 14.13
N GLU A 113 15.35 7.57 13.70
CA GLU A 113 16.63 7.25 14.34
C GLU A 113 16.44 7.39 15.86
N GLY A 114 16.71 6.31 16.60
CA GLY A 114 16.18 6.12 17.95
C GLY A 114 16.39 7.31 18.89
N SER A 115 15.31 7.80 19.48
CA SER A 115 15.39 8.39 20.82
C SER A 115 15.45 7.24 21.82
N GLY A 116 16.64 6.65 21.98
CA GLY A 116 16.94 5.80 23.13
C GLY A 116 17.06 6.68 24.37
N GLY A 117 16.16 6.50 25.32
CA GLY A 117 16.30 7.00 26.69
C GLY A 117 16.90 5.94 27.61
#